data_AF-K2MJQ5-F1
#
_entry.id   AF-K2MJQ5-F1
#
_cell.length_a   1.000
_cell.length_b   1.000
_cell.length_c   1.000
_cell.angle_alpha   90.00
_cell.angle_beta   90.00
_cell.angle_gamma   90.00
#
_symmetry.space_group_name_H-M   'P 1'
#
loop_
_entity.id
_entity.type
_entity.pdbx_description
1 polymer ?
#
loop_
_entity_poly.entity_id
_entity_poly.type
_entity_poly.pdbx_seq_one_letter_code
_entity_poly.pdbx_strand_id
1 'polypeptide(L)'
;MSPKRHVVMIGVSGCSGSGKTVLANRLVELLNSPLRPIALDDFFDEVMCEALGTCEDPRCIRSRDYARFLCEIRKRLQIDGVSAAECLQDMAGASAFLRSQPVGSLATGMPHDSSLEASSREQLGEFAASFQYTTETMAMSERYENKGTVYVVCEGFLLFVDQTVCDVLDYFLLIDIDEETASLRRFLRLPRRHLHHGGYAERIERMFCSRKSLLRLAALTTSHTELPSSFAHLYVNLQYVPPLPSVTGDYERFWLRREYLQYLPPMPPTGDNYRHATSPYAWLEVKDPLYITRTLQQSRLATSDGNELKDTTFSFDFNQVTVGDVTSHKVLCNDRVSILQKQYFEFRYWFFYEVLYYHRQLLPLVQENITETCQRRYCGKDAFCPIVHVTSGVNVSDAKLDAALLSFVHYIMQPPQSGGMCNTGMR
;
A
#
# COMPACT_ATOMS: atom_id res chain seq x y z
N MET A 1 5.33 -9.56 -40.05
CA MET A 1 5.66 -9.37 -38.63
C MET A 1 4.65 -8.38 -38.07
N SER A 2 3.92 -8.75 -37.01
CA SER A 2 3.05 -7.81 -36.30
C SER A 2 3.90 -6.70 -35.68
N PRO A 3 3.46 -5.43 -35.70
CA PRO A 3 4.18 -4.36 -35.04
C PRO A 3 4.28 -4.65 -33.54
N LYS A 4 5.50 -4.53 -32.99
CA LYS A 4 5.75 -4.70 -31.56
C LYS A 4 4.93 -3.66 -30.80
N ARG A 5 4.08 -4.10 -29.87
CA ARG A 5 3.29 -3.18 -29.07
C ARG A 5 4.16 -2.44 -28.06
N HIS A 6 3.79 -1.20 -27.77
CA HIS A 6 4.35 -0.44 -26.69
C HIS A 6 3.67 -0.86 -25.38
N VAL A 7 4.43 -1.15 -24.32
CA VAL A 7 3.88 -1.57 -23.02
C VAL A 7 4.35 -0.58 -21.96
N VAL A 8 3.38 0.09 -21.33
CA VAL A 8 3.60 1.10 -20.30
C VAL A 8 3.27 0.51 -18.93
N MET A 9 4.24 0.51 -18.03
CA MET A 9 4.13 0.04 -16.65
C MET A 9 3.92 1.23 -15.71
N ILE A 10 2.85 1.23 -14.93
CA ILE A 10 2.49 2.30 -14.01
C ILE A 10 2.51 1.74 -12.60
N GLY A 11 3.34 2.30 -11.72
CA GLY A 11 3.34 1.95 -10.31
C GLY A 11 2.47 2.90 -9.49
N VAL A 12 1.68 2.37 -8.57
CA VAL A 12 0.88 3.12 -7.60
C VAL A 12 1.30 2.73 -6.19
N SER A 13 1.82 3.68 -5.43
CA SER A 13 2.26 3.46 -4.05
C SER A 13 1.64 4.47 -3.08
N GLY A 14 1.58 4.09 -1.81
CA GLY A 14 1.00 4.87 -0.72
C GLY A 14 0.81 4.01 0.52
N CYS A 15 0.68 4.63 1.70
CA CYS A 15 0.51 3.89 2.95
C CYS A 15 -0.76 3.03 2.99
N SER A 16 -0.82 2.06 3.90
CA SER A 16 -2.07 1.30 4.13
C SER A 16 -3.21 2.27 4.48
N GLY A 17 -4.40 2.05 3.90
CA GLY A 17 -5.55 2.95 4.10
C GLY A 17 -5.54 4.22 3.21
N SER A 18 -4.51 4.45 2.39
CA SER A 18 -4.42 5.60 1.48
C SER A 18 -5.43 5.61 0.33
N GLY A 19 -5.91 4.44 -0.10
CA GLY A 19 -6.78 4.29 -1.28
C GLY A 19 -6.06 3.75 -2.52
N LYS A 20 -4.78 3.38 -2.42
CA LYS A 20 -3.96 2.72 -3.46
C LYS A 20 -4.71 1.73 -4.36
N THR A 21 -5.35 0.71 -3.79
CA THR A 21 -6.07 -0.32 -4.57
C THR A 21 -7.29 0.27 -5.31
N VAL A 22 -7.99 1.25 -4.74
CA VAL A 22 -9.12 1.93 -5.40
C VAL A 22 -8.61 2.72 -6.59
N LEU A 23 -7.53 3.48 -6.39
CA LEU A 23 -6.88 4.26 -7.45
C LEU A 23 -6.37 3.38 -8.60
N ALA A 24 -5.72 2.26 -8.26
CA ALA A 24 -5.17 1.34 -9.24
C ALA A 24 -6.26 0.68 -10.09
N ASN A 25 -7.38 0.26 -9.49
CA ASN A 25 -8.53 -0.26 -10.23
C ASN A 25 -9.11 0.81 -11.16
N ARG A 26 -9.25 2.05 -10.68
CA ARG A 26 -9.76 3.16 -11.50
C ARG A 26 -8.85 3.46 -12.69
N LEU A 27 -7.52 3.39 -12.52
CA LEU A 27 -6.56 3.55 -13.61
C LEU A 27 -6.68 2.43 -14.64
N VAL A 28 -6.87 1.17 -14.21
CA VAL A 28 -7.10 0.05 -15.12
C VAL A 28 -8.33 0.29 -15.99
N GLU A 29 -9.43 0.76 -15.40
CA GLU A 29 -10.65 1.13 -16.14
C GLU A 29 -10.39 2.28 -17.12
N LEU A 30 -9.82 3.39 -16.65
CA LEU A 30 -9.59 4.59 -17.46
C LEU A 30 -8.63 4.35 -18.63
N LEU A 31 -7.66 3.44 -18.47
CA LEU A 31 -6.67 3.12 -19.48
C LEU A 31 -7.06 1.93 -20.36
N ASN A 32 -8.25 1.34 -20.14
CA ASN A 32 -8.67 0.09 -20.77
C ASN A 32 -7.57 -0.99 -20.66
N SER A 33 -6.93 -1.10 -19.49
CA SER A 33 -5.86 -2.06 -19.27
C SER A 33 -6.42 -3.48 -19.36
N PRO A 34 -5.76 -4.40 -20.08
CA PRO A 34 -6.26 -5.75 -20.24
C PRO A 34 -5.98 -6.64 -19.01
N LEU A 35 -5.26 -6.12 -18.01
CA LEU A 35 -4.93 -6.81 -16.77
C LEU A 35 -5.55 -6.09 -15.57
N ARG A 36 -5.89 -6.85 -14.53
CA ARG A 36 -6.18 -6.28 -13.21
C ARG A 36 -4.89 -5.68 -12.60
N PRO A 37 -5.00 -4.78 -11.60
CA PRO A 37 -3.82 -4.30 -10.91
C PRO A 37 -3.00 -5.45 -10.32
N ILE A 38 -1.69 -5.40 -10.52
CA ILE A 38 -0.76 -6.40 -10.01
C ILE A 38 -0.28 -5.97 -8.63
N ALA A 39 -0.74 -6.67 -7.58
CA ALA A 39 -0.42 -6.34 -6.20
C ALA A 39 0.96 -6.89 -5.80
N LEU A 40 1.79 -6.04 -5.21
CA LEU A 40 3.05 -6.45 -4.57
C LEU A 40 2.79 -7.42 -3.39
N ASP A 41 1.65 -7.29 -2.74
CA ASP A 41 1.23 -8.13 -1.61
C ASP A 41 1.21 -9.64 -1.95
N ASP A 42 1.12 -10.02 -3.23
CA ASP A 42 1.18 -11.43 -3.67
C ASP A 42 2.60 -12.03 -3.59
N PHE A 43 3.60 -11.20 -3.32
CA PHE A 43 5.02 -11.55 -3.26
C PHE A 43 5.58 -11.47 -1.83
N PHE A 44 4.70 -11.38 -0.82
CA PHE A 44 5.12 -11.52 0.57
C PHE A 44 5.76 -12.90 0.82
N ASP A 45 6.80 -12.89 1.63
CA ASP A 45 7.37 -14.06 2.30
C ASP A 45 6.65 -14.21 3.65
N GLU A 46 5.70 -15.15 3.71
CA GLU A 46 4.87 -15.36 4.90
C GLU A 46 5.72 -15.77 6.12
N VAL A 47 6.78 -16.56 5.92
CA VAL A 47 7.69 -17.00 6.98
C VAL A 47 8.45 -15.81 7.54
N MET A 48 8.97 -14.94 6.67
CA MET A 48 9.63 -13.71 7.10
C MET A 48 8.64 -12.75 7.78
N CYS A 49 7.41 -12.62 7.27
CA CYS A 49 6.38 -11.79 7.90
C CYS A 49 6.09 -12.25 9.33
N GLU A 50 5.94 -13.55 9.55
CA GLU A 50 5.70 -14.13 10.87
C GLU A 50 6.91 -13.92 11.79
N ALA A 51 8.11 -14.22 11.29
CA ALA A 51 9.36 -14.05 12.04
C ALA A 51 9.58 -12.58 12.46
N LEU A 52 9.30 -11.63 11.57
CA LEU A 52 9.44 -10.21 11.89
C LEU A 52 8.25 -9.62 12.65
N GLY A 53 7.14 -10.35 12.71
CA GLY A 53 5.87 -9.86 13.23
C GLY A 53 5.32 -8.68 12.45
N THR A 54 5.74 -8.52 11.18
CA THR A 54 5.32 -7.43 10.30
C THR A 54 5.38 -7.78 8.83
N CYS A 55 4.49 -7.18 8.02
CA CYS A 55 4.54 -7.27 6.55
C CYS A 55 5.20 -6.04 5.90
N GLU A 56 5.49 -5.01 6.68
CA GLU A 56 5.86 -3.68 6.16
C GLU A 56 7.39 -3.49 6.12
N ASP A 57 8.16 -4.50 6.56
CA ASP A 57 9.60 -4.58 6.40
C ASP A 57 9.97 -5.04 4.99
N PRO A 58 10.91 -4.39 4.28
CA PRO A 58 11.30 -4.81 2.92
C PRO A 58 11.81 -6.24 2.81
N ARG A 59 12.33 -6.83 3.90
CA ARG A 59 12.74 -8.25 3.92
C ARG A 59 11.56 -9.21 3.77
N CYS A 60 10.35 -8.76 4.09
CA CYS A 60 9.13 -9.54 3.93
C CYS A 60 8.68 -9.66 2.48
N ILE A 61 9.33 -8.98 1.52
CA ILE A 61 8.90 -8.97 0.12
C ILE A 61 9.99 -9.54 -0.76
N ARG A 62 9.60 -10.47 -1.64
CA ARG A 62 10.47 -11.01 -2.69
C ARG A 62 10.52 -10.06 -3.89
N SER A 63 11.02 -8.84 -3.67
CA SER A 63 10.98 -7.74 -4.66
C SER A 63 11.67 -8.07 -5.98
N ARG A 64 12.75 -8.87 -5.95
CA ARG A 64 13.42 -9.33 -7.17
C ARG A 64 12.57 -10.29 -8.00
N ASP A 65 11.82 -11.17 -7.35
CA ASP A 65 10.87 -12.06 -8.03
C ASP A 65 9.74 -11.25 -8.66
N TYR A 66 9.26 -10.23 -7.95
CA TYR A 66 8.28 -9.29 -8.47
C TYR A 66 8.79 -8.53 -9.69
N ALA A 67 10.00 -7.95 -9.63
CA ALA A 67 10.60 -7.25 -10.78
C ALA A 67 10.77 -8.18 -12.00
N ARG A 68 11.25 -9.42 -11.78
CA ARG A 68 11.37 -10.42 -12.84
C ARG A 68 10.01 -10.75 -13.46
N PHE A 69 8.98 -10.88 -12.64
CA PHE A 69 7.61 -11.12 -13.10
C PHE A 69 7.10 -9.98 -13.98
N LEU A 70 7.27 -8.72 -13.55
CA LEU A 70 6.87 -7.57 -14.35
C LEU A 70 7.62 -7.50 -15.69
N CYS A 71 8.92 -7.80 -15.71
CA CYS A 71 9.70 -7.90 -16.94
C CYS A 71 9.13 -8.95 -17.91
N GLU A 72 8.76 -10.13 -17.41
CA GLU A 72 8.20 -11.20 -18.24
C GLU A 72 6.82 -10.82 -18.80
N ILE A 73 5.95 -10.20 -17.97
CA ILE A 73 4.67 -9.66 -18.44
C ILE A 73 4.89 -8.64 -19.56
N ARG A 74 5.80 -7.68 -19.36
CA ARG A 74 6.14 -6.69 -20.40
C ARG A 74 6.53 -7.37 -21.70
N LYS A 75 7.46 -8.33 -21.62
CA LYS A 75 7.99 -9.04 -22.79
C LYS A 75 6.88 -9.77 -23.54
N ARG A 76 5.99 -10.50 -22.85
CA ARG A 76 4.88 -11.23 -23.48
C ARG A 76 3.88 -10.30 -24.14
N LEU A 77 3.46 -9.24 -23.45
CA LEU A 77 2.52 -8.26 -24.01
C LEU A 77 3.10 -7.53 -25.23
N GLN A 78 4.42 -7.35 -25.29
CA GLN A 78 5.10 -6.79 -26.46
C GLN A 78 5.11 -7.74 -27.68
N ILE A 79 5.19 -9.05 -27.46
CA ILE A 79 5.29 -10.07 -28.53
C ILE A 79 3.90 -10.53 -29.00
N ASP A 80 3.04 -10.91 -28.07
CA ASP A 80 1.79 -11.63 -28.33
C ASP A 80 0.55 -10.71 -28.30
N GLY A 81 0.65 -9.52 -27.69
CA GLY A 81 -0.45 -8.56 -27.63
C GLY A 81 -1.58 -8.98 -26.68
N VAL A 82 -2.85 -8.92 -27.15
CA VAL A 82 -4.03 -9.16 -26.30
C VAL A 82 -4.17 -10.63 -25.90
N SER A 83 -3.79 -11.57 -26.78
CA SER A 83 -3.91 -13.00 -26.48
C SER A 83 -3.08 -13.42 -25.26
N ALA A 84 -1.90 -12.81 -25.06
CA ALA A 84 -1.15 -13.01 -23.82
C ALA A 84 -1.85 -12.44 -22.59
N ALA A 85 -2.60 -11.33 -22.74
CA ALA A 85 -3.32 -10.75 -21.62
C ALA A 85 -4.45 -11.64 -21.11
N GLU A 86 -5.17 -12.33 -22.01
CA GLU A 86 -6.21 -13.31 -21.64
C GLU A 86 -5.61 -14.45 -20.78
N CYS A 87 -4.43 -14.95 -21.14
CA CYS A 87 -3.73 -15.96 -20.34
C CYS A 87 -3.21 -15.41 -18.99
N LEU A 88 -2.99 -14.11 -18.88
CA LEU A 88 -2.46 -13.45 -17.68
C LEU A 88 -3.57 -12.99 -16.72
N GLN A 89 -4.84 -12.97 -17.12
CA GLN A 89 -5.95 -12.61 -16.24
C GLN A 89 -6.16 -13.63 -15.09
N ASP A 90 -5.77 -14.88 -15.29
CA ASP A 90 -5.74 -15.93 -14.26
C ASP A 90 -4.45 -15.86 -13.42
N MET A 91 -4.27 -14.76 -12.69
CA MET A 91 -3.05 -14.43 -11.94
C MET A 91 -2.70 -15.44 -10.82
N ALA A 92 -3.69 -16.20 -10.32
CA ALA A 92 -3.42 -17.34 -9.45
C ALA A 92 -2.53 -18.37 -10.16
N GLY A 93 -2.78 -18.58 -11.46
CA GLY A 93 -1.94 -19.35 -12.37
C GLY A 93 -0.60 -18.68 -12.68
N ALA A 94 -0.52 -17.35 -12.83
CA ALA A 94 0.72 -16.66 -13.22
C ALA A 94 1.82 -16.70 -12.13
N SER A 95 1.45 -16.51 -10.86
CA SER A 95 2.40 -16.65 -9.73
C SER A 95 2.81 -18.12 -9.54
N ALA A 96 1.86 -19.07 -9.65
CA ALA A 96 2.17 -20.50 -9.60
C ALA A 96 3.06 -20.93 -10.78
N PHE A 97 2.83 -20.39 -11.98
CA PHE A 97 3.62 -20.63 -13.18
C PHE A 97 5.07 -20.17 -13.03
N LEU A 98 5.29 -18.98 -12.47
CA LEU A 98 6.65 -18.53 -12.15
C LEU A 98 7.32 -19.35 -11.07
N ARG A 99 6.58 -19.79 -10.04
CA ARG A 99 7.11 -20.72 -9.01
C ARG A 99 7.45 -22.09 -9.60
N SER A 100 6.76 -22.51 -10.67
CA SER A 100 6.97 -23.80 -11.33
C SER A 100 8.10 -23.81 -12.37
N GLN A 101 8.65 -22.65 -12.74
CA GLN A 101 9.80 -22.60 -13.63
C GLN A 101 11.04 -23.14 -12.89
N PRO A 102 11.71 -24.18 -13.42
CA PRO A 102 12.90 -24.72 -12.79
C PRO A 102 13.98 -23.64 -12.76
N VAL A 103 14.42 -23.28 -11.54
CA VAL A 103 15.66 -22.52 -11.35
C VAL A 103 16.74 -23.27 -12.12
N GLY A 104 17.33 -22.60 -13.13
CA GLY A 104 18.25 -23.23 -14.06
C GLY A 104 19.26 -24.13 -13.33
N SER A 105 19.38 -25.36 -13.84
CA SER A 105 20.13 -26.51 -13.30
C SER A 105 21.62 -26.21 -13.02
N LEU A 106 21.90 -25.46 -11.95
CA LEU A 106 23.24 -25.15 -11.43
C LEU A 106 23.21 -25.05 -9.90
N ALA A 107 22.57 -25.99 -9.22
CA ALA A 107 22.79 -26.24 -7.80
C ALA A 107 22.57 -27.74 -7.52
N THR A 108 23.65 -28.50 -7.57
CA THR A 108 23.69 -29.88 -7.09
C THR A 108 23.79 -29.84 -5.56
N GLY A 109 22.67 -30.04 -4.84
CA GLY A 109 22.73 -30.06 -3.38
C GLY A 109 21.39 -30.30 -2.67
N MET A 110 21.15 -31.59 -2.34
CA MET A 110 20.26 -32.14 -1.30
C MET A 110 18.74 -31.94 -1.42
N PRO A 111 17.94 -33.01 -1.28
CA PRO A 111 16.49 -32.92 -1.21
C PRO A 111 16.03 -32.53 0.20
N HIS A 112 15.29 -31.43 0.31
CA HIS A 112 14.43 -31.17 1.47
C HIS A 112 12.98 -31.42 1.04
N ASP A 113 12.44 -32.55 1.51
CA ASP A 113 11.00 -32.82 1.49
C ASP A 113 10.33 -31.92 2.52
N SER A 114 9.62 -30.89 2.05
CA SER A 114 8.60 -30.20 2.83
C SER A 114 7.46 -29.79 1.90
N SER A 115 6.51 -30.71 1.74
CA SER A 115 5.20 -30.45 1.15
C SER A 115 4.39 -29.58 2.10
N LEU A 116 4.44 -28.26 1.90
CA LEU A 116 3.48 -27.34 2.50
C LEU A 116 2.29 -27.18 1.54
N GLU A 117 1.15 -27.73 1.94
CA GLU A 117 -0.13 -27.53 1.26
C GLU A 117 -0.48 -26.05 1.24
N ALA A 118 -0.57 -25.48 0.04
CA ALA A 118 -1.03 -24.13 -0.18
C ALA A 118 -2.53 -24.04 0.13
N SER A 119 -2.87 -23.26 1.16
CA SER A 119 -4.24 -22.87 1.48
C SER A 119 -4.89 -22.18 0.28
N SER A 120 -6.01 -22.75 -0.21
CA SER A 120 -6.79 -22.25 -1.32
C SER A 120 -7.46 -20.91 -0.98
N ARG A 121 -6.97 -19.82 -1.59
CA ARG A 121 -7.65 -18.51 -1.61
C ARG A 121 -8.69 -18.47 -2.74
N GLU A 122 -9.80 -19.18 -2.56
CA GLU A 122 -11.03 -18.99 -3.36
C GLU A 122 -11.97 -18.04 -2.61
N GLN A 123 -11.83 -16.72 -2.77
CA GLN A 123 -12.89 -15.73 -2.49
C GLN A 123 -12.42 -14.29 -2.80
N LEU A 124 -12.17 -14.01 -4.08
CA LEU A 124 -11.82 -12.65 -4.55
C LEU A 124 -12.68 -12.22 -5.76
N GLY A 125 -13.95 -12.66 -5.77
CA GLY A 125 -14.86 -12.51 -6.91
C GLY A 125 -15.86 -11.36 -6.87
N GLU A 126 -16.15 -10.75 -5.72
CA GLU A 126 -17.39 -9.94 -5.58
C GLU A 126 -17.20 -8.61 -4.83
N PHE A 127 -16.28 -7.75 -5.27
CA PHE A 127 -16.25 -6.36 -4.82
C PHE A 127 -15.85 -5.40 -5.95
N ALA A 128 -16.61 -5.44 -7.05
CA ALA A 128 -16.77 -4.28 -7.91
C ALA A 128 -18.09 -3.60 -7.49
N ALA A 129 -18.01 -2.69 -6.52
CA ALA A 129 -19.13 -1.78 -6.29
C ALA A 129 -19.38 -1.05 -7.61
N SER A 130 -20.64 -1.08 -8.09
CA SER A 130 -21.07 -0.38 -9.30
C SER A 130 -20.83 1.12 -9.12
N PHE A 131 -19.67 1.61 -9.55
CA PHE A 131 -19.43 3.04 -9.69
C PHE A 131 -20.28 3.51 -10.87
N GLN A 132 -21.22 4.41 -10.59
CA GLN A 132 -21.98 5.07 -11.64
C GLN A 132 -21.00 5.83 -12.53
N TYR A 133 -20.86 5.38 -13.76
CA TYR A 133 -20.04 6.02 -14.78
C TYR A 133 -20.52 7.45 -14.99
N THR A 134 -19.65 8.43 -14.77
CA THR A 134 -19.87 9.77 -15.30
C THR A 134 -19.73 9.68 -16.83
N THR A 135 -20.66 10.33 -17.55
CA THR A 135 -20.73 10.38 -19.02
C THR A 135 -19.40 10.76 -19.69
N GLU A 136 -18.54 11.48 -19.00
CA GLU A 136 -17.19 11.85 -19.45
C GLU A 136 -16.25 10.66 -19.61
N THR A 137 -16.37 9.64 -18.75
CA THR A 137 -15.52 8.43 -18.78
C THR A 137 -15.76 7.62 -20.08
N MET A 138 -17.03 7.51 -20.50
CA MET A 138 -17.38 6.80 -21.73
C MET A 138 -16.95 7.58 -22.98
N ALA A 139 -17.09 8.91 -22.96
CA ALA A 139 -16.69 9.78 -24.07
C ALA A 139 -15.16 9.81 -24.30
N MET A 140 -14.35 9.60 -23.25
CA MET A 140 -12.89 9.49 -23.40
C MET A 140 -12.46 8.13 -23.97
N SER A 141 -13.10 7.04 -23.56
CA SER A 141 -12.77 5.69 -24.01
C SER A 141 -12.97 5.51 -25.53
N GLU A 142 -14.04 6.06 -26.11
CA GLU A 142 -14.31 5.94 -27.54
C GLU A 142 -13.38 6.77 -28.44
N ARG A 143 -12.75 7.85 -27.93
CA ARG A 143 -12.00 8.79 -28.78
C ARG A 143 -10.52 8.49 -28.94
N TYR A 144 -9.94 7.64 -28.09
CA TYR A 144 -8.51 7.34 -28.11
C TYR A 144 -8.22 5.86 -27.85
N GLU A 145 -8.73 4.97 -28.71
CA GLU A 145 -8.16 3.62 -28.82
C GLU A 145 -6.71 3.74 -29.31
N ASN A 146 -5.76 3.82 -28.38
CA ASN A 146 -4.34 3.74 -28.67
C ASN A 146 -3.99 2.28 -29.02
N LYS A 147 -4.38 1.84 -30.23
CA LYS A 147 -4.25 0.44 -30.70
C LYS A 147 -2.83 -0.15 -30.59
N GLY A 148 -1.82 0.69 -30.40
CA GLY A 148 -0.42 0.30 -30.24
C GLY A 148 0.10 0.20 -28.79
N THR A 149 -0.62 0.70 -27.79
CA THR A 149 -0.12 0.80 -26.40
C THR A 149 -0.95 -0.07 -25.46
N VAL A 150 -0.26 -0.85 -24.62
CA VAL A 150 -0.86 -1.62 -23.53
C VAL A 150 -0.39 -1.02 -22.21
N TYR A 151 -1.33 -0.66 -21.34
CA TYR A 151 -1.04 -0.16 -20.01
C TYR A 151 -1.15 -1.30 -18.99
N VAL A 152 -0.24 -1.36 -18.03
CA VAL A 152 -0.23 -2.31 -16.92
C VAL A 152 -0.05 -1.53 -15.63
N VAL A 153 -0.96 -1.76 -14.68
CA VAL A 153 -0.95 -1.06 -13.38
C VAL A 153 -0.46 -2.01 -12.30
N CYS A 154 0.54 -1.55 -11.53
CA CYS A 154 1.14 -2.24 -10.40
C CYS A 154 0.82 -1.46 -9.13
N GLU A 155 0.53 -2.13 -8.02
CA GLU A 155 0.20 -1.45 -6.76
C GLU A 155 0.90 -2.10 -5.56
N GLY A 156 1.36 -1.28 -4.60
CA GLY A 156 1.97 -1.80 -3.39
C GLY A 156 2.48 -0.72 -2.44
N PHE A 157 2.53 -1.04 -1.14
CA PHE A 157 3.07 -0.13 -0.13
C PHE A 157 4.58 0.09 -0.28
N LEU A 158 5.35 -0.98 -0.46
CA LEU A 158 6.81 -0.94 -0.63
C LEU A 158 7.25 -0.98 -2.10
N LEU A 159 6.35 -0.64 -3.02
CA LEU A 159 6.53 -0.85 -4.47
C LEU A 159 7.80 -0.20 -5.02
N PHE A 160 8.21 0.92 -4.44
CA PHE A 160 9.35 1.73 -4.92
C PHE A 160 10.60 1.61 -4.03
N VAL A 161 10.59 0.69 -3.06
CA VAL A 161 11.73 0.49 -2.14
C VAL A 161 12.88 -0.27 -2.81
N ASP A 162 12.58 -1.11 -3.81
CA ASP A 162 13.58 -1.85 -4.55
C ASP A 162 13.84 -1.18 -5.91
N GLN A 163 15.11 -0.81 -6.15
CA GLN A 163 15.54 -0.16 -7.38
C GLN A 163 15.21 -0.99 -8.64
N THR A 164 15.29 -2.32 -8.55
CA THR A 164 14.99 -3.20 -9.69
C THR A 164 13.53 -3.15 -10.09
N VAL A 165 12.61 -2.91 -9.14
CA VAL A 165 11.19 -2.70 -9.44
C VAL A 165 11.00 -1.34 -10.11
N CYS A 166 11.60 -0.27 -9.57
CA CYS A 166 11.54 1.06 -10.20
C CYS A 166 12.07 1.04 -11.63
N ASP A 167 13.14 0.31 -11.89
CA ASP A 167 13.74 0.17 -13.21
C ASP A 167 12.83 -0.52 -14.24
N VAL A 168 11.81 -1.24 -13.80
CA VAL A 168 10.78 -1.80 -14.68
C VAL A 168 9.65 -0.81 -14.92
N LEU A 169 9.32 0.07 -13.99
CA LEU A 169 8.15 0.97 -14.08
C LEU A 169 8.40 2.21 -14.93
N ASP A 170 7.45 2.66 -15.73
CA ASP A 170 7.54 3.87 -16.58
C ASP A 170 7.03 5.13 -15.89
N TYR A 171 6.00 4.99 -15.06
CA TYR A 171 5.39 6.09 -14.30
C TYR A 171 5.22 5.71 -12.83
N PHE A 172 5.35 6.72 -11.97
CA PHE A 172 5.30 6.59 -10.52
C PHE A 172 4.18 7.46 -9.96
N LEU A 173 3.13 6.84 -9.42
CA LEU A 173 2.07 7.53 -8.69
C LEU A 173 2.24 7.32 -7.20
N LEU A 174 2.36 8.43 -6.46
CA LEU A 174 2.45 8.45 -5.01
C LEU A 174 1.17 9.05 -4.44
N ILE A 175 0.49 8.30 -3.56
CA ILE A 175 -0.71 8.77 -2.88
C ILE A 175 -0.31 9.39 -1.55
N ASP A 176 -0.41 10.71 -1.48
CA ASP A 176 -0.20 11.47 -0.27
C ASP A 176 -1.50 11.52 0.52
N ILE A 177 -1.52 10.90 1.69
CA ILE A 177 -2.64 10.95 2.61
C ILE A 177 -2.14 11.34 3.99
N ASP A 178 -2.98 12.09 4.69
CA ASP A 178 -2.83 12.30 6.11
C ASP A 178 -2.90 10.97 6.91
N GLU A 179 -1.92 10.74 7.77
CA GLU A 179 -1.78 9.47 8.49
C GLU A 179 -2.96 9.12 9.40
N GLU A 180 -3.54 10.11 10.08
CA GLU A 180 -4.70 9.89 10.94
C GLU A 180 -5.89 9.46 10.10
N THR A 181 -6.08 10.09 8.93
CA THR A 181 -7.13 9.71 7.98
C THR A 181 -6.90 8.29 7.45
N ALA A 182 -5.66 7.93 7.12
CA ALA A 182 -5.31 6.58 6.69
C ALA A 182 -5.57 5.53 7.79
N SER A 183 -5.21 5.87 9.03
CA SER A 183 -5.46 5.06 10.23
C SER A 183 -6.97 4.86 10.45
N LEU A 184 -7.76 5.93 10.47
CA LEU A 184 -9.22 5.86 10.62
C LEU A 184 -9.88 5.06 9.49
N ARG A 185 -9.49 5.29 8.24
CA ARG A 185 -9.97 4.51 7.08
C ARG A 185 -9.66 3.03 7.25
N ARG A 186 -8.47 2.69 7.76
CA ARG A 186 -8.08 1.30 7.99
C ARG A 186 -8.83 0.67 9.17
N PHE A 187 -9.03 1.42 10.25
CA PHE A 187 -9.77 0.99 11.44
C PHE A 187 -11.24 0.69 11.10
N LEU A 188 -11.87 1.58 10.35
CA LEU A 188 -13.28 1.50 9.97
C LEU A 188 -13.55 0.49 8.85
N ARG A 189 -12.51 -0.01 8.19
CA ARG A 189 -12.66 -1.02 7.14
C ARG A 189 -12.96 -2.37 7.80
N LEU A 190 -14.00 -3.06 7.30
CA LEU A 190 -14.27 -4.44 7.68
C LEU A 190 -12.98 -5.30 7.55
N PRO A 191 -12.65 -6.13 8.55
CA PRO A 191 -11.48 -6.99 8.48
C PRO A 191 -11.53 -7.88 7.23
N ARG A 192 -10.62 -7.65 6.27
CA ARG A 192 -10.55 -8.44 5.02
C ARG A 192 -9.88 -9.80 5.19
N ARG A 193 -9.09 -9.98 6.26
CA ARG A 193 -8.33 -11.19 6.55
C ARG A 193 -8.67 -11.59 7.97
N HIS A 194 -8.90 -12.89 8.17
CA HIS A 194 -9.32 -13.61 9.38
C HIS A 194 -9.51 -12.75 10.63
N LEU A 195 -10.70 -12.85 11.24
CA LEU A 195 -10.88 -12.52 12.65
C LEU A 195 -9.92 -13.41 13.46
N HIS A 196 -8.65 -13.01 13.57
CA HIS A 196 -7.80 -13.50 14.64
C HIS A 196 -8.54 -13.16 15.93
N HIS A 197 -8.82 -14.18 16.72
CA HIS A 197 -9.67 -14.07 17.89
C HIS A 197 -9.04 -13.19 19.00
N GLY A 198 -7.76 -12.83 18.85
CA GLY A 198 -7.09 -11.79 19.62
C GLY A 198 -7.30 -10.39 19.06
N GLY A 199 -7.88 -9.51 19.87
CA GLY A 199 -7.96 -8.08 19.57
C GLY A 199 -6.59 -7.41 19.36
N TYR A 200 -6.57 -6.08 19.34
CA TYR A 200 -5.35 -5.33 19.04
C TYR A 200 -4.24 -5.54 20.09
N ALA A 201 -4.57 -5.80 21.35
CA ALA A 201 -3.62 -6.10 22.41
C ALA A 201 -2.71 -7.28 22.08
N GLU A 202 -3.29 -8.39 21.58
CA GLU A 202 -2.51 -9.57 21.18
C GLU A 202 -1.58 -9.25 20.00
N ARG A 203 -2.06 -8.46 19.03
CA ARG A 203 -1.23 -8.02 17.89
C ARG A 203 -0.07 -7.14 18.36
N ILE A 204 -0.32 -6.25 19.31
CA ILE A 204 0.71 -5.38 19.89
C ILE A 204 1.74 -6.23 20.62
N GLU A 205 1.31 -7.15 21.49
CA GLU A 205 2.19 -8.07 22.20
C GLU A 205 3.06 -8.89 21.23
N ARG A 206 2.46 -9.44 20.17
CA ARG A 206 3.17 -10.18 19.13
C ARG A 206 4.23 -9.32 18.44
N MET A 207 3.86 -8.12 17.98
CA MET A 207 4.79 -7.15 17.38
C MET A 207 5.98 -6.87 18.32
N PHE A 208 5.72 -6.68 19.61
CA PHE A 208 6.75 -6.48 20.62
C PHE A 208 7.68 -7.68 20.78
N CYS A 209 7.11 -8.88 20.92
CA CYS A 209 7.86 -10.12 21.08
C CYS A 209 8.75 -10.41 19.87
N SER A 210 8.22 -10.25 18.65
CA SER A 210 8.99 -10.45 17.42
C SER A 210 10.16 -9.47 17.33
N ARG A 211 9.93 -8.16 17.54
CA ARG A 211 10.99 -7.15 17.44
C ARG A 211 12.06 -7.31 18.51
N LYS A 212 11.68 -7.63 19.74
CA LYS A 212 12.64 -7.89 20.82
C LYS A 212 13.46 -9.15 20.57
N SER A 213 12.86 -10.18 19.99
CA SER A 213 13.54 -11.43 19.63
C SER A 213 14.51 -11.20 18.46
N LEU A 214 14.12 -10.41 17.46
CA LEU A 214 14.98 -10.03 16.35
C LEU A 214 16.20 -9.24 16.78
N LEU A 215 16.06 -8.29 17.70
CA LEU A 215 17.23 -7.56 18.22
C LEU A 215 18.28 -8.51 18.82
N ARG A 216 17.86 -9.65 19.35
CA ARG A 216 18.77 -10.70 19.86
C ARG A 216 19.40 -11.52 18.73
N LEU A 217 18.66 -11.77 17.64
CA LEU A 217 19.08 -12.59 16.51
C LEU A 217 19.89 -11.83 15.45
N ALA A 218 19.62 -10.55 15.24
CA ALA A 218 20.33 -9.70 14.28
C ALA A 218 21.82 -9.53 14.63
N ALA A 219 22.20 -9.83 15.87
CA ALA A 219 23.59 -9.95 16.29
C ALA A 219 24.32 -11.16 15.70
N LEU A 220 23.61 -12.13 15.11
CA LEU A 220 24.18 -13.44 14.78
C LEU A 220 24.43 -13.66 13.30
N THR A 221 23.46 -13.52 12.39
CA THR A 221 23.72 -13.86 10.97
C THR A 221 22.51 -13.52 10.10
N THR A 222 22.59 -12.47 9.29
CA THR A 222 21.82 -12.41 8.04
C THR A 222 22.79 -12.05 6.93
N SER A 223 22.94 -12.93 5.93
CA SER A 223 23.62 -12.61 4.69
C SER A 223 22.79 -11.53 3.98
N HIS A 224 23.11 -10.26 4.22
CA HIS A 224 22.46 -9.09 3.63
C HIS A 224 22.66 -8.97 2.10
N THR A 225 23.15 -10.02 1.44
CA THR A 225 23.51 -10.05 0.01
C THR A 225 22.33 -9.80 -0.93
N GLU A 226 21.09 -9.89 -0.44
CA GLU A 226 19.90 -9.70 -1.27
C GLU A 226 19.26 -8.31 -1.18
N LEU A 227 19.54 -7.55 -0.11
CA LEU A 227 18.95 -6.22 0.06
C LEU A 227 19.76 -5.16 -0.69
N PRO A 228 19.10 -4.11 -1.23
CA PRO A 228 19.81 -2.97 -1.82
C PRO A 228 20.83 -2.39 -0.85
N SER A 229 21.98 -1.92 -1.34
CA SER A 229 23.02 -1.30 -0.49
C SER A 229 22.48 -0.10 0.30
N SER A 230 21.58 0.68 -0.31
CA SER A 230 20.89 1.80 0.31
C SER A 230 20.03 1.39 1.53
N PHE A 231 19.56 0.14 1.57
CA PHE A 231 18.84 -0.40 2.72
C PHE A 231 19.71 -0.55 3.97
N ALA A 232 21.03 -0.75 3.82
CA ALA A 232 21.95 -0.91 4.94
C ALA A 232 21.93 0.29 5.90
N HIS A 233 21.73 1.50 5.36
CA HIS A 233 21.64 2.73 6.14
C HIS A 233 20.32 2.85 6.93
N LEU A 234 19.23 2.26 6.41
CA LEU A 234 17.93 2.27 7.07
C LEU A 234 17.75 1.11 8.04
N TYR A 235 18.54 0.04 7.90
CA TYR A 235 18.39 -1.17 8.70
C TYR A 235 18.44 -0.91 10.20
N VAL A 236 19.34 -0.03 10.65
CA VAL A 236 19.46 0.36 12.07
C VAL A 236 18.17 1.04 12.55
N ASN A 237 17.51 1.82 11.70
CA ASN A 237 16.26 2.48 12.05
C ASN A 237 15.09 1.51 12.09
N LEU A 238 15.12 0.43 11.31
CA LEU A 238 14.07 -0.59 11.32
C LEU A 238 14.16 -1.51 12.55
N GLN A 239 15.32 -1.55 13.21
CA GLN A 239 15.53 -2.23 14.49
C GLN A 239 14.99 -1.41 15.68
N TYR A 240 13.72 -1.02 15.61
CA TYR A 240 13.05 -0.20 16.61
C TYR A 240 11.99 -0.96 17.37
N VAL A 241 12.13 -1.02 18.70
CA VAL A 241 11.09 -1.52 19.61
C VAL A 241 10.21 -0.35 20.01
N PRO A 242 8.90 -0.39 19.71
CA PRO A 242 7.96 0.67 20.10
C PRO A 242 7.98 0.94 21.60
N PRO A 243 7.69 2.17 22.06
CA PRO A 243 7.66 2.47 23.48
C PRO A 243 6.33 2.01 24.08
N LEU A 244 6.37 1.32 25.21
CA LEU A 244 5.17 0.90 25.92
C LEU A 244 4.48 2.09 26.61
N PRO A 245 3.14 2.06 26.78
CA PRO A 245 2.44 3.06 27.57
C PRO A 245 2.88 3.02 29.04
N SER A 246 2.91 4.18 29.71
CA SER A 246 3.26 4.27 31.14
C SER A 246 2.28 3.51 32.05
N VAL A 247 1.04 3.33 31.58
CA VAL A 247 0.02 2.48 32.18
C VAL A 247 -0.34 1.39 31.16
N THR A 248 -0.09 0.14 31.51
CA THR A 248 -0.34 -1.01 30.63
C THR A 248 -1.77 -1.01 30.10
N GLY A 249 -1.92 -1.04 28.77
CA GLY A 249 -3.22 -1.04 28.09
C GLY A 249 -3.88 0.33 27.91
N ASP A 250 -3.33 1.40 28.48
CA ASP A 250 -3.89 2.76 28.35
C ASP A 250 -3.27 3.52 27.15
N TYR A 251 -3.63 3.07 25.95
CA TYR A 251 -3.12 3.65 24.71
C TYR A 251 -3.69 5.05 24.43
N GLU A 252 -4.90 5.34 24.91
CA GLU A 252 -5.48 6.68 24.80
C GLU A 252 -4.62 7.71 25.55
N ARG A 253 -4.28 7.42 26.81
CA ARG A 253 -3.39 8.28 27.57
C ARG A 253 -2.01 8.40 26.93
N PHE A 254 -1.44 7.30 26.45
CA PHE A 254 -0.13 7.30 25.77
C PHE A 254 -0.09 8.34 24.63
N TRP A 255 -1.14 8.37 23.82
CA TRP A 255 -1.28 9.30 22.72
C TRP A 255 -1.56 10.73 23.18
N LEU A 256 -2.56 10.93 24.04
CA LEU A 256 -3.01 12.26 24.47
C LEU A 256 -1.99 12.99 25.34
N ARG A 257 -1.22 12.26 26.16
CA ARG A 257 -0.13 12.82 26.98
C ARG A 257 1.21 12.89 26.25
N ARG A 258 1.22 12.53 24.97
CA ARG A 258 2.43 12.53 24.12
C ARG A 258 3.57 11.72 24.74
N GLU A 259 3.26 10.58 25.36
CA GLU A 259 4.26 9.71 26.02
C GLU A 259 5.30 9.19 25.00
N TYR A 260 4.89 9.04 23.73
CA TYR A 260 5.78 8.70 22.62
C TYR A 260 6.94 9.69 22.42
N LEU A 261 6.82 10.96 22.84
CA LEU A 261 7.90 11.94 22.70
C LEU A 261 9.08 11.68 23.64
N GLN A 262 8.90 10.84 24.66
CA GLN A 262 9.98 10.47 25.59
C GLN A 262 10.96 9.47 24.96
N TYR A 263 10.52 8.75 23.93
CA TYR A 263 11.27 7.69 23.27
C TYR A 263 11.17 7.90 21.77
N LEU A 264 11.89 8.92 21.30
CA LEU A 264 11.82 9.33 19.92
C LEU A 264 12.38 8.24 19.01
N PRO A 265 11.67 7.88 17.92
CA PRO A 265 12.21 6.93 16.97
C PRO A 265 13.48 7.48 16.30
N PRO A 266 14.39 6.58 15.87
CA PRO A 266 15.53 6.98 15.07
C PRO A 266 15.02 7.63 13.79
N MET A 267 15.58 8.79 13.45
CA MET A 267 15.21 9.49 12.23
C MET A 267 16.00 8.93 11.05
N PRO A 268 15.40 8.80 9.86
CA PRO A 268 16.19 8.60 8.66
C PRO A 268 17.13 9.80 8.49
N PRO A 269 18.33 9.61 7.93
CA PRO A 269 19.23 10.72 7.64
C PRO A 269 18.51 11.69 6.70
N THR A 270 18.06 12.81 7.24
CA THR A 270 17.43 13.88 6.45
C THR A 270 18.53 14.54 5.65
N GLY A 271 18.48 14.45 4.32
CA GLY A 271 19.32 15.26 3.45
C GLY A 271 19.15 16.75 3.79
N ASP A 272 20.20 17.54 3.55
CA ASP A 272 20.36 18.94 3.98
C ASP A 272 19.20 19.90 3.59
N ASN A 273 18.26 19.46 2.77
CA ASN A 273 17.15 20.26 2.25
C ASN A 273 15.93 20.36 3.19
N TYR A 274 15.87 19.67 4.33
CA TYR A 274 14.74 19.73 5.28
C TYR A 274 14.84 20.87 6.32
N ARG A 275 15.47 22.01 5.99
CA ARG A 275 15.75 23.10 6.95
C ARG A 275 14.54 23.93 7.41
N HIS A 276 13.33 23.64 6.94
CA HIS A 276 12.15 24.45 7.25
C HIS A 276 10.96 23.66 7.84
N ALA A 277 11.15 22.42 8.26
CA ALA A 277 10.06 21.59 8.73
C ALA A 277 9.68 21.87 10.20
N THR A 278 8.36 21.86 10.44
CA THR A 278 7.69 21.48 11.67
C THR A 278 8.43 20.37 12.44
N SER A 279 8.17 20.23 13.75
CA SER A 279 8.73 19.17 14.60
C SER A 279 8.96 17.87 13.80
N PRO A 280 10.16 17.24 13.84
CA PRO A 280 10.47 16.05 13.05
C PRO A 280 9.53 14.87 13.32
N TYR A 281 8.71 14.99 14.37
CA TYR A 281 7.72 14.04 14.85
C TYR A 281 6.29 14.57 14.70
N ALA A 282 6.04 15.60 13.89
CA ALA A 282 4.69 16.10 13.62
C ALA A 282 3.77 15.01 13.05
N TRP A 283 4.34 14.04 12.33
CA TRP A 283 3.63 12.87 11.81
C TRP A 283 3.19 11.87 12.90
N LEU A 284 3.73 11.95 14.12
CA LEU A 284 3.27 11.19 15.29
C LEU A 284 2.05 11.82 15.97
N GLU A 285 1.79 13.11 15.73
CA GLU A 285 0.76 13.84 16.46
C GLU A 285 -0.63 13.28 16.17
N VAL A 286 -1.39 13.07 17.24
CA VAL A 286 -2.80 12.68 17.13
C VAL A 286 -3.56 13.93 16.76
N LYS A 287 -4.42 13.84 15.74
CA LYS A 287 -5.33 14.93 15.43
C LYS A 287 -6.27 15.21 16.58
N ASP A 288 -6.94 16.36 16.50
CA ASP A 288 -8.01 16.78 17.41
C ASP A 288 -8.89 15.58 17.84
N PRO A 289 -8.91 15.20 19.13
CA PRO A 289 -9.74 14.11 19.63
C PRO A 289 -11.23 14.27 19.25
N LEU A 290 -11.73 15.50 19.12
CA LEU A 290 -13.09 15.76 18.65
C LEU A 290 -13.30 15.30 17.21
N TYR A 291 -12.29 15.44 16.35
CA TYR A 291 -12.35 14.94 14.97
C TYR A 291 -12.42 13.40 14.95
N ILE A 292 -11.65 12.71 15.80
CA ILE A 292 -11.72 11.25 15.95
C ILE A 292 -13.12 10.83 16.41
N THR A 293 -13.63 11.43 17.50
CA THR A 293 -14.97 11.13 18.03
C THR A 293 -16.05 11.34 16.97
N ARG A 294 -16.02 12.47 16.25
CA ARG A 294 -16.99 12.76 15.18
C ARG A 294 -16.92 11.73 14.05
N THR A 295 -15.73 11.36 13.62
CA THR A 295 -15.52 10.36 12.55
C THR A 295 -16.08 9.00 12.95
N LEU A 296 -15.79 8.54 14.18
CA LEU A 296 -16.31 7.29 14.73
C LEU A 296 -17.83 7.29 14.91
N GLN A 297 -18.42 8.45 15.22
CA GLN A 297 -19.88 8.61 15.32
C GLN A 297 -20.53 8.56 13.94
N GLN A 298 -19.98 9.26 12.94
CA GLN A 298 -20.51 9.29 11.58
C GLN A 298 -20.47 7.91 10.91
N SER A 299 -19.39 7.16 11.10
CA SER A 299 -19.28 5.82 10.51
C SER A 299 -20.37 4.86 11.02
N ARG A 300 -20.85 5.05 12.25
CA ARG A 300 -21.97 4.26 12.80
C ARG A 300 -23.30 4.61 12.16
N LEU A 301 -23.58 5.89 11.97
CA LEU A 301 -24.83 6.35 11.34
C LEU A 301 -24.93 5.78 9.91
N ALA A 302 -23.82 5.75 9.18
CA ALA A 302 -23.78 5.14 7.85
C ALA A 302 -24.10 3.63 7.86
N THR A 303 -23.77 2.90 8.94
CA THR A 303 -24.09 1.45 9.06
C THR A 303 -25.51 1.17 9.54
N SER A 304 -26.14 2.07 10.29
CA SER A 304 -27.52 1.88 10.77
C SER A 304 -28.55 2.05 9.67
N ASP A 305 -28.30 2.96 8.71
CA ASP A 305 -29.27 3.31 7.68
C ASP A 305 -29.36 2.27 6.55
N GLY A 306 -28.43 1.31 6.49
CA GLY A 306 -28.34 0.31 5.42
C GLY A 306 -28.94 -1.07 5.73
N ASN A 307 -29.37 -1.33 6.97
CA ASN A 307 -29.62 -2.70 7.46
C ASN A 307 -31.07 -2.98 7.93
N GLU A 308 -32.06 -2.63 7.10
CA GLU A 308 -33.41 -3.24 7.19
C GLU A 308 -33.51 -4.60 6.46
N LEU A 309 -32.43 -5.11 5.85
CA LEU A 309 -32.45 -6.37 5.11
C LEU A 309 -31.40 -7.39 5.61
N LYS A 310 -31.94 -8.45 6.24
CA LYS A 310 -31.42 -9.81 6.44
C LYS A 310 -30.33 -10.02 7.50
N ASP A 311 -30.81 -10.46 8.66
CA ASP A 311 -30.10 -11.15 9.74
C ASP A 311 -29.05 -12.17 9.24
N THR A 312 -27.83 -11.71 9.04
CA THR A 312 -26.63 -12.57 9.07
C THR A 312 -25.65 -11.98 10.09
N THR A 313 -26.00 -12.23 11.35
CA THR A 313 -25.13 -12.53 12.49
C THR A 313 -23.65 -12.10 12.40
N PHE A 314 -23.38 -10.79 12.42
CA PHE A 314 -22.20 -10.26 13.10
C PHE A 314 -22.60 -9.93 14.54
N SER A 315 -22.87 -10.96 15.34
CA SER A 315 -23.01 -10.82 16.80
C SER A 315 -21.60 -10.73 17.39
N PHE A 316 -21.10 -9.51 17.59
CA PHE A 316 -20.33 -9.30 18.81
C PHE A 316 -21.36 -9.39 19.95
N ASP A 317 -21.21 -10.39 20.84
CA ASP A 317 -22.10 -10.63 21.99
C ASP A 317 -22.18 -9.40 22.91
N PHE A 318 -23.00 -8.43 22.54
CA PHE A 318 -23.31 -7.24 23.33
C PHE A 318 -24.82 -7.07 23.58
N ASN A 319 -25.64 -8.05 23.19
CA ASN A 319 -27.09 -7.99 23.27
C ASN A 319 -27.65 -8.84 24.43
N GLN A 320 -27.55 -8.32 25.65
CA GLN A 320 -28.51 -8.63 26.72
C GLN A 320 -28.78 -7.36 27.55
N VAL A 321 -29.53 -6.41 27.00
CA VAL A 321 -30.19 -5.37 27.81
C VAL A 321 -31.60 -5.17 27.27
N THR A 322 -32.60 -5.53 28.07
CA THR A 322 -34.02 -5.45 27.77
C THR A 322 -34.51 -4.01 27.74
N VAL A 323 -35.43 -3.76 26.80
CA VAL A 323 -35.99 -2.45 26.45
C VAL A 323 -36.89 -1.93 27.58
N GLY A 324 -36.52 -0.77 28.14
CA GLY A 324 -37.38 -0.10 29.11
C GLY A 324 -36.85 1.18 29.73
N ASP A 325 -36.15 2.08 29.00
CA ASP A 325 -36.06 3.50 29.39
C ASP A 325 -35.41 4.38 28.28
N VAL A 326 -36.01 5.52 27.93
CA VAL A 326 -35.48 6.46 26.90
C VAL A 326 -34.26 7.22 27.43
N THR A 327 -34.20 7.46 28.75
CA THR A 327 -33.03 8.02 29.43
C THR A 327 -31.82 7.07 29.42
N SER A 328 -32.06 5.75 29.41
CA SER A 328 -31.02 4.73 29.31
C SER A 328 -30.32 4.73 27.94
N HIS A 329 -31.03 5.07 26.86
CA HIS A 329 -30.48 5.02 25.51
C HIS A 329 -29.33 6.02 25.28
N LYS A 330 -29.40 7.22 25.89
CA LYS A 330 -28.33 8.23 25.77
C LYS A 330 -27.06 7.83 26.54
N VAL A 331 -27.23 7.19 27.70
CA VAL A 331 -26.10 6.68 28.51
C VAL A 331 -25.40 5.53 27.77
N LEU A 332 -26.18 4.57 27.26
CA LEU A 332 -25.65 3.44 26.48
C LEU A 332 -24.90 3.88 25.22
N CYS A 333 -25.38 4.94 24.55
CA CYS A 333 -24.71 5.49 23.36
C CYS A 333 -23.32 6.08 23.70
N ASN A 334 -23.23 6.84 24.78
CA ASN A 334 -21.97 7.43 25.24
C ASN A 334 -20.94 6.35 25.62
N ASP A 335 -21.36 5.31 26.33
CA ASP A 335 -20.49 4.19 26.71
C ASP A 335 -19.95 3.47 25.47
N ARG A 336 -20.80 3.25 24.46
CA ARG A 336 -20.39 2.61 23.20
C ARG A 336 -19.40 3.45 22.40
N VAL A 337 -19.50 4.78 22.41
CA VAL A 337 -18.53 5.66 21.72
C VAL A 337 -17.20 5.64 22.46
N SER A 338 -17.23 5.68 23.79
CA SER A 338 -16.04 5.55 24.65
C SER A 338 -15.29 4.24 24.38
N ILE A 339 -16.00 3.12 24.23
CA ILE A 339 -15.40 1.82 23.89
C ILE A 339 -14.71 1.85 22.52
N LEU A 340 -15.37 2.39 21.48
CA LEU A 340 -14.76 2.49 20.15
C LEU A 340 -13.53 3.40 20.14
N GLN A 341 -13.58 4.50 20.89
CA GLN A 341 -12.45 5.42 21.00
C GLN A 341 -11.24 4.72 21.64
N LYS A 342 -11.45 3.95 22.72
CA LYS A 342 -10.38 3.14 23.32
C LYS A 342 -9.81 2.12 22.34
N GLN A 343 -10.67 1.38 21.65
CA GLN A 343 -10.25 0.43 20.61
C GLN A 343 -9.51 1.11 19.46
N TYR A 344 -9.92 2.33 19.08
CA TYR A 344 -9.24 3.11 18.07
C TYR A 344 -7.84 3.51 18.51
N PHE A 345 -7.63 3.99 19.74
CA PHE A 345 -6.30 4.36 20.21
C PHE A 345 -5.35 3.17 20.33
N GLU A 346 -5.88 2.01 20.73
CA GLU A 346 -5.17 0.73 20.72
C GLU A 346 -4.81 0.30 19.29
N PHE A 347 -5.77 0.32 18.36
CA PHE A 347 -5.51 0.09 16.94
C PHE A 347 -4.48 1.07 16.38
N ARG A 348 -4.61 2.37 16.70
CA ARG A 348 -3.74 3.44 16.23
C ARG A 348 -2.32 3.18 16.72
N TYR A 349 -2.14 2.75 17.96
CA TYR A 349 -0.84 2.32 18.47
C TYR A 349 -0.21 1.25 17.59
N TRP A 350 -0.93 0.15 17.35
CA TRP A 350 -0.47 -0.92 16.46
C TRP A 350 -0.17 -0.38 15.06
N PHE A 351 -1.16 0.20 14.39
CA PHE A 351 -1.08 0.67 13.01
C PHE A 351 0.07 1.66 12.80
N PHE A 352 0.30 2.53 13.77
CA PHE A 352 1.36 3.50 13.70
C PHE A 352 2.73 2.83 13.67
N TYR A 353 3.05 2.05 14.69
CA TYR A 353 4.37 1.44 14.83
C TYR A 353 4.62 0.29 13.86
N GLU A 354 3.54 -0.31 13.38
CA GLU A 354 3.56 -1.43 12.45
C GLU A 354 3.60 -0.99 10.99
N VAL A 355 2.91 0.09 10.63
CA VAL A 355 2.73 0.49 9.23
C VAL A 355 3.34 1.86 8.95
N LEU A 356 2.88 2.89 9.66
CA LEU A 356 3.28 4.27 9.36
C LEU A 356 4.75 4.53 9.68
N TYR A 357 5.27 3.82 10.69
CA TYR A 357 6.68 3.84 11.03
C TYR A 357 7.56 3.44 9.83
N TYR A 358 7.30 2.26 9.24
CA TYR A 358 8.04 1.80 8.06
C TYR A 358 7.85 2.75 6.88
N HIS A 359 6.64 3.28 6.69
CA HIS A 359 6.35 4.24 5.63
C HIS A 359 7.29 5.44 5.69
N ARG A 360 7.41 6.04 6.88
CA ARG A 360 8.24 7.22 7.10
C ARG A 360 9.73 6.93 7.03
N GLN A 361 10.17 5.77 7.54
CA GLN A 361 11.58 5.37 7.45
C GLN A 361 12.03 5.10 6.01
N LEU A 362 11.15 4.53 5.18
CA LEU A 362 11.47 4.11 3.82
C LEU A 362 11.24 5.20 2.77
N LEU A 363 10.52 6.28 3.11
CA LEU A 363 10.19 7.35 2.17
C LEU A 363 11.41 7.99 1.49
N PRO A 364 12.53 8.31 2.19
CA PRO A 364 13.71 8.86 1.52
C PRO A 364 14.31 7.90 0.48
N LEU A 365 14.36 6.60 0.79
CA LEU A 365 14.83 5.57 -0.13
C LEU A 365 13.91 5.43 -1.34
N VAL A 366 12.59 5.48 -1.13
CA VAL A 366 11.62 5.50 -2.23
C VAL A 366 11.88 6.69 -3.16
N GLN A 367 12.09 7.89 -2.61
CA GLN A 367 12.37 9.08 -3.39
C GLN A 367 13.70 9.00 -4.15
N GLU A 368 14.75 8.49 -3.50
CA GLU A 368 16.06 8.25 -4.11
C GLU A 368 15.95 7.30 -5.30
N ASN A 369 15.32 6.14 -5.11
CA ASN A 369 15.22 5.13 -6.17
C ASN A 369 14.45 5.62 -7.39
N ILE A 370 13.33 6.32 -7.16
CA ILE A 370 12.54 6.91 -8.25
C ILE A 370 13.39 7.95 -8.98
N THR A 371 14.05 8.84 -8.24
CA THR A 371 14.90 9.89 -8.81
C THR A 371 16.02 9.30 -9.65
N GLU A 372 16.69 8.25 -9.16
CA GLU A 372 17.76 7.56 -9.86
C GLU A 372 17.26 6.93 -11.18
N THR A 373 16.11 6.23 -11.15
CA THR A 373 15.51 5.67 -12.38
C THR A 373 15.19 6.77 -13.38
N CYS A 374 14.61 7.89 -12.92
CA CYS A 374 14.27 9.03 -13.79
C CYS A 374 15.53 9.64 -14.43
N GLN A 375 16.58 9.87 -13.63
CA GLN A 375 17.84 10.42 -14.11
C GLN A 375 18.50 9.49 -15.15
N ARG A 376 18.50 8.17 -14.89
CA ARG A 376 19.06 7.18 -15.83
C ARG A 376 18.32 7.16 -17.17
N ARG A 377 17.01 7.39 -17.17
CA ARG A 377 16.20 7.34 -18.41
C ARG A 377 16.16 8.64 -19.19
N TYR A 378 16.27 9.78 -18.52
CA TYR A 378 16.00 11.08 -19.14
C TYR A 378 17.17 12.07 -19.09
N CYS A 379 18.40 11.62 -18.83
CA CYS A 379 19.58 12.48 -18.81
C CYS A 379 19.75 13.25 -20.15
N GLY A 380 19.61 14.58 -20.12
CA GLY A 380 20.03 15.46 -21.23
C GLY A 380 18.95 16.17 -22.07
N LYS A 381 17.67 16.10 -21.70
CA LYS A 381 16.59 16.95 -22.28
C LYS A 381 15.75 17.55 -21.16
N ASP A 382 14.90 18.53 -21.44
CA ASP A 382 13.86 19.03 -20.52
C ASP A 382 12.95 17.87 -20.10
N ALA A 383 13.44 17.08 -19.15
CA ALA A 383 12.98 15.75 -18.82
C ALA A 383 11.72 15.88 -18.01
N PHE A 384 10.60 15.51 -18.64
CA PHE A 384 9.32 15.41 -17.96
C PHE A 384 9.44 14.53 -16.71
N CYS A 385 8.80 14.95 -15.62
CA CYS A 385 8.81 14.22 -14.36
C CYS A 385 7.79 13.07 -14.42
N PRO A 386 8.19 11.79 -14.46
CA PRO A 386 7.25 10.66 -14.48
C PRO A 386 6.61 10.40 -13.10
N ILE A 387 6.76 11.33 -12.16
CA ILE A 387 6.31 11.24 -10.77
C ILE A 387 5.07 12.11 -10.60
N VAL A 388 3.96 11.49 -10.21
CA VAL A 388 2.70 12.17 -9.96
C VAL A 388 2.31 11.95 -8.50
N HIS A 389 2.14 13.06 -7.79
CA HIS A 389 1.62 13.07 -6.44
C HIS A 389 0.11 13.29 -6.47
N VAL A 390 -0.62 12.35 -5.89
CA VAL A 390 -2.09 12.39 -5.79
C VAL A 390 -2.44 12.54 -4.32
N THR A 391 -2.96 13.71 -3.94
CA THR A 391 -3.42 13.91 -2.56
C THR A 391 -4.77 13.21 -2.34
N SER A 392 -4.90 12.47 -1.25
CA SER A 392 -6.14 11.90 -0.74
C SER A 392 -6.35 12.34 0.71
N GLY A 393 -7.60 12.39 1.18
CA GLY A 393 -7.89 12.65 2.59
C GLY A 393 -9.29 13.25 2.78
N VAL A 394 -9.60 13.63 4.02
CA VAL A 394 -10.91 14.20 4.37
C VAL A 394 -11.21 15.52 3.63
N ASN A 395 -10.17 16.28 3.30
CA ASN A 395 -10.31 17.58 2.64
C ASN A 395 -10.18 17.48 1.11
N VAL A 396 -10.11 16.26 0.55
CA VAL A 396 -10.04 16.04 -0.90
C VAL A 396 -11.34 15.37 -1.33
N SER A 397 -12.14 16.09 -2.12
CA SER A 397 -13.33 15.52 -2.73
C SER A 397 -12.97 14.49 -3.80
N ASP A 398 -13.84 13.50 -4.01
CA ASP A 398 -13.66 12.47 -5.04
C ASP A 398 -13.50 13.10 -6.43
N ALA A 399 -14.23 14.19 -6.73
CA ALA A 399 -14.09 14.94 -7.97
C ALA A 399 -12.68 15.52 -8.19
N LYS A 400 -11.99 15.96 -7.12
CA LYS A 400 -10.62 16.46 -7.22
C LYS A 400 -9.63 15.32 -7.47
N LEU A 401 -9.86 14.16 -6.84
CA LEU A 401 -9.09 12.95 -7.08
C LEU A 401 -9.25 12.47 -8.53
N ASP A 402 -10.49 12.42 -9.02
CA ASP A 402 -10.80 12.04 -10.41
C ASP A 402 -10.20 13.02 -11.42
N ALA A 403 -10.26 14.32 -11.15
CA ALA A 403 -9.63 15.33 -12.02
C ALA A 403 -8.11 15.13 -12.12
N ALA A 404 -7.44 14.82 -11.00
CA ALA A 404 -6.00 14.53 -11.00
C ALA A 404 -5.68 13.26 -11.81
N LEU A 405 -6.50 12.21 -11.67
CA LEU A 405 -6.36 10.97 -12.43
C LEU A 405 -6.59 11.16 -13.92
N LEU A 406 -7.65 11.86 -14.30
CA LEU A 406 -7.95 12.16 -15.71
C LEU A 406 -6.85 13.01 -16.35
N SER A 407 -6.30 13.98 -15.60
CA SER A 407 -5.16 14.77 -16.05
C SER A 407 -3.93 13.88 -16.32
N PHE A 408 -3.64 12.93 -15.42
CA PHE A 408 -2.56 11.96 -15.61
C PHE A 408 -2.81 11.02 -16.80
N VAL A 409 -4.02 10.47 -16.93
CA VAL A 409 -4.41 9.58 -18.03
C VAL A 409 -4.28 10.30 -19.37
N HIS A 410 -4.83 11.52 -19.46
CA HIS A 410 -4.72 12.35 -20.66
C HIS A 410 -3.25 12.62 -21.00
N TYR A 411 -2.42 12.89 -20.00
CA TYR A 411 -0.99 13.11 -20.20
C TYR A 411 -0.30 11.86 -20.79
N ILE A 412 -0.47 10.67 -20.21
CA ILE A 412 0.23 9.47 -20.70
C ILE A 412 -0.32 8.91 -22.02
N MET A 413 -1.57 9.26 -22.37
CA MET A 413 -2.19 8.86 -23.63
C MET A 413 -1.83 9.78 -24.80
N GLN A 414 -1.25 10.96 -24.54
CA GLN A 414 -0.78 11.82 -25.62
C GLN A 414 0.29 11.08 -26.44
N PRO A 415 0.21 11.13 -27.79
CA PRO A 415 1.28 10.59 -28.61
C PRO A 415 2.59 11.28 -28.20
N PRO A 416 3.72 10.56 -28.12
CA PRO A 416 5.00 11.18 -27.86
C PRO A 416 5.14 12.31 -28.87
N GLN A 417 5.18 13.56 -28.40
CA GLN A 417 5.32 14.70 -29.30
C GLN A 417 6.53 14.38 -30.15
N SER A 418 6.30 14.14 -31.45
CA SER A 418 7.33 13.74 -32.39
C SER A 418 8.35 14.85 -32.34
N GLY A 419 9.40 14.64 -31.54
CA GLY A 419 10.32 15.69 -31.15
C GLY A 419 10.83 16.25 -32.44
N GLY A 420 10.38 17.47 -32.78
CA GLY A 420 10.87 18.17 -33.93
C GLY A 420 12.38 18.11 -33.77
N MET A 421 13.05 17.40 -34.69
CA MET A 421 14.50 17.34 -34.68
C MET A 421 14.94 18.79 -34.58
N CYS A 422 15.42 19.21 -33.40
CA CYS A 422 16.14 20.44 -33.29
C CYS A 422 17.36 20.20 -34.16
N ASN A 423 17.27 20.64 -35.42
CA ASN A 423 18.42 20.85 -36.26
C ASN A 423 19.27 21.85 -35.49
N THR A 424 20.15 21.34 -34.64
CA THR A 424 21.34 22.04 -34.19
C THR A 424 22.21 22.21 -35.43
N GLY A 425 21.80 23.15 -36.27
CA GLY A 425 22.59 23.65 -37.36
C GLY A 425 23.91 24.13 -36.78
N MET A 426 24.98 23.50 -37.25
CA MET A 426 26.35 23.97 -37.11
C MET A 426 26.41 25.49 -37.21
N ARG A 427 26.96 26.13 -36.19
CA ARG A 427 27.73 27.36 -36.34
C ARG A 427 29.03 27.21 -35.59
#